data_AF-A0A2V9J3M1-F1
#
_entry.id   AF-A0A2V9J3M1-F1
#
_cell.length_a   1.000
_cell.length_b   1.000
_cell.length_c   1.000
_cell.angle_alpha   90.00
_cell.angle_beta   90.00
_cell.angle_gamma   90.00
#
_symmetry.space_group_name_H-M   'P 1'
#
loop_
_entity.id
_entity.type
_entity.pdbx_description
1 polymer ?
#
loop_
_entity_poly.entity_id
_entity_poly.type
_entity_poly.pdbx_seq_one_letter_code
_entity_poly.pdbx_strand_id
1 'polypeptide(L)'
;MRSLEKARSRLAVAIATESKATPLDRLRYYREVEGTIHRWLRELRVRRRTGLEAHEAWFQVLDSLKGLLPGPDHLPARHSALQLCQRLREALAPLEQIERLETRG
;
A
#
# COMPACT_ATOMS: atom_id res chain seq x y z
N MET A 1 2.21 -8.47 7.00
CA MET A 1 1.53 -8.98 5.78
C MET A 1 0.04 -8.66 5.72
N ARG A 2 -0.78 -9.13 6.68
CA ARG A 2 -2.25 -9.00 6.62
C ARG A 2 -2.75 -7.56 6.38
N SER A 3 -2.11 -6.56 6.99
CA SER A 3 -2.44 -5.14 6.78
C SER A 3 -2.22 -4.68 5.33
N LEU A 4 -1.15 -5.14 4.68
CA LEU A 4 -0.81 -4.76 3.31
C LEU A 4 -1.73 -5.47 2.29
N GLU A 5 -2.11 -6.72 2.56
CA GLU A 5 -3.12 -7.43 1.77
C GLU A 5 -4.51 -6.77 1.90
N LYS A 6 -4.88 -6.35 3.12
CA LYS A 6 -6.11 -5.60 3.37
C LYS A 6 -6.11 -4.23 2.69
N ALA A 7 -4.97 -3.53 2.68
CA ALA A 7 -4.78 -2.27 1.96
C ALA A 7 -5.04 -2.46 0.46
N ARG A 8 -4.44 -3.50 -0.13
CA ARG A 8 -4.64 -3.84 -1.54
C ARG A 8 -6.10 -4.10 -1.87
N SER A 9 -6.77 -4.95 -1.09
CA SER A 9 -8.19 -5.28 -1.33
C SER A 9 -9.08 -4.04 -1.23
N ARG A 10 -8.83 -3.14 -0.26
CA ARG A 10 -9.57 -1.88 -0.14
C ARG A 10 -9.30 -0.93 -1.30
N LEU A 11 -8.06 -0.85 -1.77
CA LEU A 11 -7.72 -0.03 -2.92
C LEU A 11 -8.42 -0.54 -4.19
N ALA A 12 -8.41 -1.85 -4.45
CA ALA A 12 -9.09 -2.43 -5.60
C ALA A 12 -10.61 -2.14 -5.59
N VAL A 13 -11.26 -2.21 -4.43
CA VAL A 13 -12.68 -1.86 -4.26
C VAL A 13 -12.92 -0.36 -4.52
N ALA A 14 -12.08 0.52 -3.99
CA ALA A 14 -12.20 1.97 -4.19
C ALA A 14 -12.03 2.33 -5.69
N ILE A 15 -11.02 1.77 -6.35
CA ILE A 15 -10.80 1.96 -7.79
C ILE A 15 -12.00 1.46 -8.58
N ALA A 16 -12.50 0.25 -8.30
CA ALA A 16 -13.65 -0.31 -9.01
C ALA A 16 -14.89 0.59 -8.88
N THR A 17 -15.11 1.15 -7.69
CA THR A 17 -16.25 2.05 -7.39
C THR A 17 -16.17 3.37 -8.15
N GLU A 18 -14.96 3.91 -8.36
CA GLU A 18 -14.75 5.22 -9.01
C GLU A 18 -14.40 5.14 -10.50
N SER A 19 -14.03 3.95 -10.99
CA SER A 19 -13.45 3.72 -12.33
C SER A 19 -14.25 4.28 -13.51
N LYS A 20 -15.59 4.27 -13.44
CA LYS A 20 -16.46 4.71 -14.55
C LYS A 20 -16.45 6.22 -14.79
N ALA A 21 -16.10 7.02 -13.78
CA ALA A 21 -16.11 8.49 -13.85
C ALA A 21 -14.71 9.10 -13.64
N THR A 22 -13.67 8.28 -13.55
CA THR A 22 -12.31 8.71 -13.22
C THR A 22 -11.52 9.07 -14.48
N PRO A 23 -10.89 10.27 -14.55
CA PRO A 23 -9.97 10.63 -15.62
C PRO A 23 -8.82 9.62 -15.77
N LEU A 24 -8.35 9.38 -17.00
CA LEU A 24 -7.31 8.39 -17.30
C LEU A 24 -6.02 8.58 -16.48
N ASP A 25 -5.59 9.81 -16.23
CA ASP A 25 -4.39 10.11 -15.44
C ASP A 25 -4.54 9.66 -13.97
N ARG A 26 -5.75 9.83 -13.40
CA ARG A 26 -6.05 9.35 -12.04
C ARG A 26 -6.09 7.83 -12.00
N LEU A 27 -6.66 7.19 -13.02
CA LEU A 27 -6.66 5.74 -13.13
C LEU A 27 -5.23 5.17 -13.24
N ARG A 28 -4.36 5.85 -14.00
CA ARG A 28 -2.93 5.50 -14.10
C ARG A 28 -2.27 5.58 -12.73
N TYR A 29 -2.44 6.70 -12.02
CA TYR A 29 -1.90 6.87 -10.67
C TYR A 29 -2.38 5.76 -9.71
N TYR A 30 -3.66 5.40 -9.75
CA TYR A 30 -4.19 4.33 -8.90
C TYR A 30 -3.54 2.97 -9.18
N ARG A 31 -3.34 2.65 -10.47
CA ARG A 31 -2.66 1.41 -10.88
C ARG A 31 -1.19 1.39 -10.50
N GLU A 32 -0.51 2.54 -10.54
CA GLU A 32 0.87 2.65 -10.07
C GLU A 32 0.98 2.32 -8.57
N VAL A 33 0.09 2.89 -7.75
CA VAL A 33 0.05 2.61 -6.31
C VAL A 33 -0.28 1.14 -6.04
N GLU A 34 -1.24 0.56 -6.76
CA GLU A 34 -1.54 -0.87 -6.67
C GLU A 34 -0.33 -1.75 -7.04
N GLY A 35 0.40 -1.37 -8.09
CA GLY A 35 1.64 -2.02 -8.52
C GLY A 35 2.72 -1.99 -7.44
N THR A 36 2.93 -0.84 -6.81
CA THR A 36 3.88 -0.68 -5.68
C THR A 36 3.51 -1.61 -4.52
N ILE A 37 2.23 -1.67 -4.14
CA ILE A 37 1.75 -2.57 -3.07
C ILE A 37 2.01 -4.03 -3.44
N HIS A 38 1.74 -4.42 -4.69
CA HIS A 38 1.99 -5.77 -5.17
C HIS A 38 3.48 -6.13 -5.09
N ARG A 39 4.36 -5.22 -5.54
CA ARG A 39 5.81 -5.42 -5.47
C ARG A 39 6.26 -5.68 -4.05
N TRP A 40 5.83 -4.85 -3.09
CA TRP A 40 6.20 -5.02 -1.69
C TRP A 40 5.63 -6.28 -1.04
N LEU A 41 4.43 -6.71 -1.41
CA LEU A 41 3.89 -8.00 -0.98
C LEU A 41 4.76 -9.17 -1.46
N ARG A 42 5.24 -9.12 -2.70
CA ARG A 42 6.13 -10.13 -3.25
C ARG A 42 7.47 -10.13 -2.52
N GLU A 43 8.09 -8.97 -2.36
CA GLU A 43 9.38 -8.79 -1.69
C GLU A 43 9.31 -9.34 -0.25
N LEU A 44 8.28 -8.98 0.50
CA LEU A 44 8.14 -9.42 1.88
C LEU A 44 7.91 -10.93 2.01
N ARG A 45 7.24 -11.55 1.02
CA ARG A 45 7.12 -13.02 0.96
C ARG A 45 8.48 -13.70 0.72
N VAL A 46 9.32 -13.10 -0.12
CA VAL A 46 10.68 -13.58 -0.38
C VAL A 46 11.56 -13.43 0.87
N ARG A 47 11.64 -12.23 1.46
CA ARG A 47 12.44 -11.97 2.67
C ARG A 47 12.03 -12.88 3.85
N ARG A 48 10.72 -13.11 4.04
CA ARG A 48 10.22 -14.07 5.05
C ARG A 48 10.71 -15.50 4.80
N ARG A 49 10.78 -15.92 3.53
CA ARG A 49 11.25 -17.27 3.17
C ARG A 49 12.75 -17.42 3.36
N THR A 50 13.52 -16.36 3.13
CA THR A 50 14.99 -16.37 3.23
C THR A 50 15.50 -16.08 4.64
N GLY A 51 14.63 -15.80 5.61
CA GLY A 51 15.02 -15.50 6.99
C GLY A 51 15.74 -14.15 7.14
N LEU A 52 15.68 -13.28 6.13
CA LEU A 52 16.19 -11.91 6.23
C LEU A 52 15.23 -11.14 7.14
N GLU A 53 15.71 -10.75 8.32
CA GLU A 53 14.90 -10.05 9.32
C GLU A 53 14.24 -8.82 8.69
N ALA A 54 12.95 -8.67 8.98
CA ALA A 54 12.19 -7.52 8.53
C ALA A 54 12.73 -6.29 9.24
N HIS A 55 13.52 -5.50 8.51
CA HIS A 55 14.01 -4.16 8.85
C HIS A 55 12.95 -3.37 9.65
N GLU A 56 13.35 -2.63 10.68
CA GLU A 56 12.44 -1.84 11.54
C GLU A 56 11.38 -1.03 10.77
N ALA A 57 11.75 -0.45 9.62
CA ALA A 57 10.84 0.26 8.74
C ALA A 57 9.65 -0.58 8.23
N TRP A 58 9.81 -1.89 8.06
CA TRP A 58 8.71 -2.80 7.72
C TRP A 58 7.67 -2.86 8.82
N PHE A 59 8.09 -2.87 10.08
CA PHE A 59 7.15 -2.83 11.20
C PHE A 59 6.43 -1.50 11.25
N GLN A 60 7.14 -0.38 11.08
CA GLN A 60 6.54 0.96 11.03
C GLN A 60 5.51 1.11 9.91
N VAL A 61 5.80 0.59 8.71
CA VAL A 61 4.86 0.60 7.58
C VAL A 61 3.63 -0.27 7.88
N LEU A 62 3.83 -1.49 8.39
CA LEU A 62 2.72 -2.37 8.72
C LEU A 62 1.82 -1.77 9.80
N ASP A 63 2.38 -1.00 10.73
CA ASP A 63 1.63 -0.33 11.78
C ASP A 63 0.87 0.90 11.26
N SER A 64 1.51 1.72 10.43
CA SER A 64 0.87 2.83 9.72
C SER A 64 -0.32 2.36 8.88
N LEU A 65 -0.19 1.21 8.21
CA LEU A 65 -1.27 0.59 7.45
C LEU A 65 -2.43 0.09 8.32
N LYS A 66 -2.19 -0.31 9.59
CA LYS A 66 -3.29 -0.66 10.51
C LYS A 66 -4.11 0.58 10.85
N GLY A 67 -3.45 1.70 11.15
CA GLY A 67 -4.10 2.97 11.45
C GLY A 67 -4.92 3.53 10.28
N LEU A 68 -4.48 3.26 9.05
CA LEU A 68 -5.17 3.68 7.82
C LEU A 68 -6.43 2.87 7.48
N LEU A 69 -6.54 1.65 8.00
CA LEU A 69 -7.55 0.67 7.60
C LEU A 69 -8.43 0.32 8.79
N PRO A 70 -9.40 1.19 9.17
CA PRO A 70 -10.20 0.94 10.36
C PRO A 70 -10.95 -0.39 10.27
N GLY A 71 -11.29 -0.94 11.44
CA GLY A 71 -11.95 -2.24 11.59
C GLY A 71 -13.25 -2.36 10.80
N PRO A 72 -13.81 -3.57 10.67
CA PRO A 72 -15.08 -3.80 9.97
C PRO A 72 -16.23 -2.92 10.49
N ASP A 73 -16.19 -2.49 11.76
CA ASP A 73 -17.25 -1.72 12.42
C ASP A 73 -17.18 -0.20 12.19
N HIS A 74 -16.09 0.28 11.60
CA HIS A 74 -15.98 1.67 11.19
C HIS A 74 -16.28 1.74 9.70
N LEU A 75 -17.53 2.05 9.36
CA LEU A 75 -17.88 2.57 8.04
C LEU A 75 -16.97 3.78 7.78
N PRO A 76 -15.97 3.69 6.88
CA PRO A 76 -15.20 4.87 6.57
C PRO A 76 -16.20 5.82 5.90
N ALA A 77 -16.26 7.06 6.38
CA ALA A 77 -16.68 8.17 5.53
C ALA A 77 -16.03 7.91 4.16
N ARG A 78 -16.80 7.93 3.06
CA ARG A 78 -16.32 7.55 1.72
C ARG A 78 -14.98 8.23 1.40
N HIS A 79 -13.86 7.56 1.69
CA HIS A 79 -12.54 8.05 1.29
C HIS A 79 -12.45 7.75 -0.19
N SER A 80 -12.20 8.78 -1.00
CA SER A 80 -12.02 8.56 -2.43
C SER A 80 -10.79 7.68 -2.69
N ALA A 81 -10.77 6.97 -3.81
CA ALA A 81 -9.64 6.17 -4.25
C ALA A 81 -8.36 7.01 -4.29
N LEU A 82 -8.47 8.31 -4.61
CA LEU A 82 -7.38 9.26 -4.54
C LEU A 82 -6.81 9.42 -3.13
N GLN A 83 -7.65 9.69 -2.13
CA GLN A 83 -7.21 9.87 -0.75
C GLN A 83 -6.59 8.59 -0.19
N LEU A 84 -7.16 7.43 -0.55
CA LEU A 84 -6.59 6.14 -0.18
C LEU A 84 -5.23 5.92 -0.84
N CYS A 85 -5.08 6.24 -2.14
CA CYS A 85 -3.81 6.15 -2.84
C CYS A 85 -2.73 7.04 -2.21
N GLN A 86 -3.04 8.29 -1.88
CA GLN A 86 -2.11 9.23 -1.27
C GLN A 86 -1.60 8.70 0.08
N ARG A 87 -2.52 8.28 0.95
CA ARG A 87 -2.20 7.71 2.26
C ARG A 87 -1.37 6.43 2.16
N LEU A 88 -1.67 5.57 1.18
CA LEU A 88 -0.88 4.37 0.94
C LEU A 88 0.53 4.71 0.45
N ARG A 89 0.66 5.73 -0.40
CA ARG A 89 1.96 6.25 -0.86
C ARG A 89 2.81 6.75 0.29
N GLU A 90 2.22 7.53 1.20
CA GLU A 90 2.89 8.03 2.40
C GLU A 90 3.33 6.88 3.31
N ALA A 91 2.44 5.92 3.59
CA ALA A 91 2.76 4.77 4.42
C ALA A 91 3.87 3.88 3.83
N LEU A 92 4.00 3.81 2.50
CA LEU A 92 5.01 3.01 1.80
C LEU A 92 6.32 3.77 1.53
N ALA A 93 6.33 5.10 1.67
CA ALA A 93 7.49 5.94 1.39
C ALA A 93 8.78 5.51 2.14
N PRO A 94 8.74 5.07 3.41
CA PRO A 94 9.93 4.59 4.11
C PRO A 94 10.58 3.38 3.41
N LEU A 95 9.78 2.48 2.83
CA LEU A 95 10.30 1.31 2.12
C LEU A 95 10.95 1.69 0.79
N GLU A 96 10.34 2.64 0.06
CA GLU A 96 10.92 3.16 -1.18
C GLU A 96 12.26 3.86 -0.94
N GLN A 97 12.43 4.51 0.23
CA GLN A 97 13.70 5.12 0.62
C GLN A 97 14.77 4.05 0.90
N ILE A 98 14.43 2.99 1.63
CA ILE A 98 15.37 1.89 1.91
C ILE A 98 15.84 1.22 0.63
N GLU A 99 14.92 0.86 -0.27
CA GLU A 99 15.32 0.23 -1.54
C GLU A 99 16.26 1.12 -2.36
N ARG A 100 16.02 2.44 -2.40
CA ARG A 100 16.92 3.38 -3.08
C ARG A 100 18.31 3.45 -2.45
N LEU A 101 18.41 3.25 -1.14
CA LEU A 101 19.69 3.20 -0.44
C LEU A 101 20.38 1.85 -0.68
N GLU A 102 19.65 0.74 -0.63
CA GLU A 102 20.16 -0.62 -0.90
C GLU A 102 20.63 -0.79 -2.35
N THR A 103 20.01 -0.13 -3.33
CA THR A 103 20.39 -0.22 -4.76
C THR A 103 21.52 0.72 -5.19
N ARG A 104 21.92 1.66 -4.33
CA ARG A 104 23.05 2.59 -4.58
C ARG A 104 24.32 2.21 -3.83
N GLY A 105 24.28 1.18 -2.98
CA GLY A 105 25.41 0.67 -2.20
C GLY A 105 26.13 -0.48 -2.87
#